data_AF-A0A8S2VZF5-F1
#
_entry.id   AF-A0A8S2VZF5-F1
#
_cell.length_a   1.000
_cell.length_b   1.000
_cell.length_c   1.000
_cell.angle_alpha   90.00
_cell.angle_beta   90.00
_cell.angle_gamma   90.00
#
_symmetry.space_group_name_H-M   'P 1'
#
loop_
_entity.id
_entity.type
_entity.pdbx_description
1 polymer ?
#
loop_
_entity_poly.entity_id
_entity_poly.type
_entity_poly.pdbx_seq_one_letter_code
_entity_poly.pdbx_strand_id
1 'polypeptide(L)'
;KQASLAADFSINQFSYLSDLLLVHGRNSYKRSAALSQFVMHRGLIISVMQAVFSSIFYYASVALYQGFLLVGYGTIYTMFPVFSLVLDKDVHSEIALLYPELYKELSKGRSLSFKTFFLWVFISIYQGGAIMYGSFLLFDDDFIHVVSITFTSLILTELLMVALTIRTWHPLMIVAQLLSLSGYVISLIVFKSHFDPAFLQSFDFIWKVLIVTLASCLPLYILKFIQVKCAPPIQTKLQQYTSLK
;
A
#
# COMPACT_ATOMS: atom_id res chain seq x y z
N LYS A 1 -24.90 -6.01 -35.19
CA LYS A 1 -25.12 -6.20 -33.73
C LYS A 1 -24.50 -7.47 -33.18
N GLN A 2 -24.51 -8.61 -33.90
CA GLN A 2 -23.89 -9.86 -33.44
C GLN A 2 -22.43 -9.69 -32.96
N ALA A 3 -21.59 -9.00 -33.73
CA ALA A 3 -20.21 -8.70 -33.31
C ALA A 3 -20.12 -7.86 -32.02
N SER A 4 -21.05 -6.92 -31.81
CA SER A 4 -21.10 -6.10 -30.60
C SER A 4 -21.61 -6.87 -29.38
N LEU A 5 -22.42 -7.91 -29.55
CA LEU A 5 -22.91 -8.75 -28.45
C LEU A 5 -21.86 -9.78 -28.01
N ALA A 6 -20.94 -10.12 -28.92
CA ALA A 6 -19.86 -11.06 -28.68
C ALA A 6 -18.52 -10.39 -28.31
N ALA A 7 -18.47 -9.05 -28.20
CA ALA A 7 -17.25 -8.30 -27.89
C ALA A 7 -17.17 -7.89 -26.42
N ASP A 8 -15.95 -7.78 -25.88
CA ASP A 8 -15.69 -7.30 -24.51
C ASP A 8 -16.16 -5.85 -24.29
N PHE A 9 -16.08 -5.03 -25.33
CA PHE A 9 -16.55 -3.64 -25.35
C PHE A 9 -17.37 -3.38 -26.61
N SER A 10 -18.52 -2.71 -26.45
CA SER A 10 -19.31 -2.18 -27.55
C SER A 10 -19.17 -0.66 -27.61
N ILE A 11 -18.68 -0.15 -28.75
CA ILE A 11 -18.55 1.28 -29.01
C ILE A 11 -19.40 1.68 -30.21
N ASN A 12 -20.03 2.86 -30.13
CA ASN A 12 -20.93 3.35 -31.18
C ASN A 12 -20.17 3.89 -32.42
N GLN A 13 -18.95 4.39 -32.24
CA GLN A 13 -18.13 5.00 -33.29
C GLN A 13 -16.67 4.63 -33.07
N PHE A 14 -15.91 4.47 -34.16
CA PHE A 14 -14.49 4.11 -34.10
C PHE A 14 -13.63 5.20 -33.42
N SER A 15 -14.06 6.47 -33.48
CA SER A 15 -13.40 7.59 -32.79
C SER A 15 -13.29 7.38 -31.27
N TYR A 16 -14.24 6.70 -30.64
CA TYR A 16 -14.19 6.43 -29.19
C TYR A 16 -13.14 5.38 -28.79
N LEU A 17 -12.53 4.69 -29.76
CA LEU A 17 -11.46 3.73 -29.49
C LEU A 17 -10.23 4.41 -28.91
N SER A 18 -9.93 5.66 -29.30
CA SER A 18 -8.80 6.42 -28.74
C SER A 18 -8.99 6.67 -27.24
N ASP A 19 -10.16 7.13 -26.82
CA ASP A 19 -10.49 7.35 -25.40
C ASP A 19 -10.49 6.05 -24.60
N LEU A 20 -11.06 4.98 -25.18
CA LEU A 20 -11.10 3.67 -24.54
C LEU A 20 -9.71 3.12 -24.27
N LEU A 21 -8.79 3.20 -25.23
CA LEU A 21 -7.44 2.65 -25.08
C LEU A 21 -6.52 3.60 -24.29
N LEU A 22 -6.36 4.84 -24.76
CA LEU A 22 -5.33 5.76 -24.27
C LEU A 22 -5.64 6.27 -22.86
N VAL A 23 -6.91 6.45 -22.51
CA VAL A 23 -7.33 6.90 -21.18
C VAL A 23 -7.71 5.71 -20.30
N HIS A 24 -8.76 4.97 -20.67
CA HIS A 24 -9.31 3.93 -19.80
C HIS A 24 -8.42 2.70 -19.71
N GLY A 25 -7.90 2.21 -20.84
CA GLY A 25 -6.97 1.07 -20.91
C GLY A 25 -5.68 1.36 -20.14
N ARG A 26 -5.09 2.55 -20.34
CA ARG A 26 -3.92 2.99 -19.57
C ARG A 26 -4.18 3.00 -18.06
N ASN A 27 -5.26 3.67 -17.64
CA ASN A 27 -5.62 3.79 -16.23
C ASN A 27 -5.85 2.40 -15.62
N SER A 28 -6.61 1.54 -16.29
CA SER A 28 -6.86 0.17 -15.86
C SER A 28 -5.56 -0.61 -15.64
N TYR A 29 -4.63 -0.58 -16.59
CA TYR A 29 -3.34 -1.26 -16.46
C TYR A 29 -2.50 -0.71 -15.29
N LYS A 30 -2.36 0.61 -15.17
CA LYS A 30 -1.54 1.26 -14.12
C LYS A 30 -2.11 1.01 -12.72
N ARG A 31 -3.42 1.17 -12.57
CA ARG A 31 -4.13 0.96 -11.30
C ARG A 31 -4.10 -0.50 -10.87
N SER A 32 -4.34 -1.42 -11.80
CA SER A 32 -4.29 -2.86 -11.51
C SER A 32 -2.88 -3.29 -11.11
N ALA A 33 -1.84 -2.78 -11.79
CA ALA A 33 -0.46 -3.07 -11.42
C ALA A 33 -0.12 -2.58 -10.00
N ALA A 34 -0.52 -1.35 -9.64
CA ALA A 34 -0.33 -0.83 -8.28
C ALA A 34 -1.12 -1.64 -7.25
N LEU A 35 -2.41 -1.89 -7.49
CA LEU A 35 -3.27 -2.69 -6.63
C LEU A 35 -2.68 -4.08 -6.37
N SER A 36 -2.25 -4.79 -7.41
CA SER A 36 -1.65 -6.13 -7.27
C SER A 36 -0.37 -6.10 -6.43
N GLN A 37 0.47 -5.08 -6.59
CA GLN A 37 1.70 -4.94 -5.81
C GLN A 37 1.41 -4.67 -4.32
N PHE A 38 0.43 -3.83 -4.01
CA PHE A 38 0.00 -3.57 -2.64
C PHE A 38 -0.63 -4.80 -1.99
N VAL A 39 -1.50 -5.52 -2.70
CA VAL A 39 -2.10 -6.76 -2.18
C VAL A 39 -1.03 -7.81 -1.90
N MET A 40 -0.03 -7.94 -2.77
CA MET A 40 1.09 -8.85 -2.57
C MET A 40 1.93 -8.45 -1.34
N HIS A 41 2.32 -7.18 -1.26
CA HIS A 41 3.11 -6.65 -0.14
C HIS A 41 2.41 -6.87 1.21
N ARG A 42 1.12 -6.52 1.28
CA ARG A 42 0.26 -6.68 2.45
C ARG A 42 0.22 -8.13 2.96
N GLY A 43 0.26 -9.12 2.06
CA GLY A 43 0.36 -10.52 2.44
C GLY A 43 1.76 -10.88 2.94
N LEU A 44 2.79 -10.50 2.17
CA LEU A 44 4.18 -10.86 2.45
C LEU A 44 4.71 -10.26 3.75
N ILE A 45 4.35 -9.03 4.10
CA ILE A 45 4.83 -8.37 5.31
C ILE A 45 4.43 -9.16 6.57
N ILE A 46 3.19 -9.67 6.66
CA ILE A 46 2.77 -10.53 7.78
C ILE A 46 3.56 -11.84 7.80
N SER A 47 3.77 -12.47 6.65
CA SER A 47 4.55 -13.71 6.58
C SER A 47 6.00 -13.50 7.03
N VAL A 48 6.62 -12.38 6.66
CA VAL A 48 7.96 -12.00 7.12
C VAL A 48 7.96 -11.77 8.62
N MET A 49 7.01 -11.00 9.15
CA MET A 49 6.91 -10.75 10.58
C MET A 49 6.77 -12.06 11.37
N GLN A 50 5.90 -12.97 10.91
CA GLN A 50 5.73 -14.29 11.50
C GLN A 50 7.02 -15.12 11.43
N ALA A 51 7.73 -15.12 10.30
CA ALA A 51 8.97 -15.86 10.15
C ALA A 51 10.07 -15.34 11.08
N VAL A 52 10.20 -14.01 11.21
CA VAL A 52 11.15 -13.37 12.14
C VAL A 52 10.77 -13.69 13.58
N PHE A 53 9.49 -13.56 13.94
CA PHE A 53 8.98 -13.95 15.26
C PHE A 53 9.35 -15.41 15.58
N SER A 54 8.96 -16.35 14.71
CA SER A 54 9.28 -17.77 14.91
C SER A 54 10.78 -18.02 15.03
N SER A 55 11.63 -17.35 14.24
CA SER A 55 13.09 -17.48 14.34
C SER A 55 13.63 -17.02 15.70
N ILE A 56 13.06 -15.97 16.30
CA ILE A 56 13.46 -15.46 17.62
C ILE A 56 13.05 -16.46 18.72
N PHE A 57 11.88 -17.08 18.57
CA PHE A 57 11.33 -18.06 19.50
C PHE A 57 11.73 -19.51 19.18
N TYR A 58 12.97 -19.73 18.71
CA TYR A 58 13.52 -21.08 18.44
C TYR A 58 12.64 -21.95 17.53
N TYR A 59 12.03 -21.34 16.52
CA TYR A 59 11.10 -21.96 15.58
C TYR A 59 9.83 -22.55 16.23
N ALA A 60 9.40 -21.98 17.36
CA ALA A 60 8.11 -22.33 17.94
C ALA A 60 6.96 -21.99 16.98
N SER A 61 6.01 -22.92 16.88
CA SER A 61 4.80 -22.82 16.05
C SER A 61 3.72 -21.95 16.70
N VAL A 62 4.10 -20.77 17.20
CA VAL A 62 3.18 -19.81 17.80
C VAL A 62 2.88 -18.70 16.79
N ALA A 63 1.60 -18.48 16.53
CA ALA A 63 1.16 -17.39 15.67
C ALA A 63 1.29 -16.05 16.40
N LEU A 64 1.97 -15.09 15.77
CA LEU A 64 2.15 -13.72 16.26
C LEU A 64 0.80 -12.99 16.37
N TYR A 65 -0.05 -13.13 15.36
CA TYR A 65 -1.40 -12.57 15.34
C TYR A 65 -2.43 -13.69 15.24
N GLN A 66 -3.44 -13.65 16.10
CA GLN A 66 -4.43 -14.71 16.22
C GLN A 66 -5.86 -14.21 15.99
N GLY A 67 -6.71 -15.13 15.55
CA GLY A 67 -8.16 -14.95 15.45
C GLY A 67 -8.59 -13.70 14.69
N PHE A 68 -9.39 -12.87 15.35
CA PHE A 68 -10.03 -11.69 14.76
C PHE A 68 -9.05 -10.59 14.34
N LEU A 69 -7.82 -10.55 14.87
CA LEU A 69 -6.81 -9.58 14.42
C LEU A 69 -6.40 -9.83 12.98
N LEU A 70 -6.12 -11.09 12.63
CA LEU A 70 -5.73 -11.46 11.27
C LEU A 70 -6.90 -11.32 10.29
N VAL A 71 -8.12 -11.67 10.72
CA VAL A 71 -9.34 -11.45 9.94
C VAL A 71 -9.54 -9.95 9.69
N GLY A 72 -9.44 -9.12 10.73
CA GLY A 72 -9.60 -7.67 10.63
C GLY A 72 -8.54 -7.02 9.74
N TYR A 73 -7.28 -7.46 9.84
CA TYR A 73 -6.22 -7.06 8.91
C TYR A 73 -6.61 -7.40 7.46
N GLY A 74 -7.04 -8.65 7.23
CA GLY A 74 -7.38 -9.13 5.90
C GLY A 74 -8.58 -8.45 5.26
N THR A 75 -9.48 -7.85 6.04
CA THR A 75 -10.82 -7.46 5.58
C THR A 75 -11.18 -6.00 5.82
N ILE A 76 -10.81 -5.41 6.96
CA ILE A 76 -11.28 -4.08 7.39
C ILE A 76 -10.14 -3.07 7.44
N TYR A 77 -9.03 -3.40 8.09
CA TYR A 77 -8.04 -2.39 8.46
C TYR A 77 -7.17 -1.93 7.29
N THR A 78 -6.98 -2.75 6.26
CA THR A 78 -6.11 -2.40 5.13
C THR A 78 -6.77 -2.54 3.77
N MET A 79 -8.02 -3.03 3.69
CA MET A 79 -8.69 -3.26 2.39
C MET A 79 -9.16 -1.96 1.72
N PHE A 80 -9.84 -1.08 2.45
CA PHE A 80 -10.41 0.13 1.85
C PHE A 80 -9.36 1.02 1.17
N PRO A 81 -8.19 1.32 1.78
CA PRO A 81 -7.16 2.15 1.17
C PRO A 81 -6.56 1.49 -0.06
N VAL A 82 -6.32 0.17 -0.02
CA VAL A 82 -5.77 -0.59 -1.13
C VAL A 82 -6.73 -0.58 -2.33
N PHE A 83 -8.01 -0.83 -2.13
CA PHE A 83 -9.01 -0.73 -3.21
C PHE A 83 -9.20 0.70 -3.73
N SER A 84 -9.03 1.70 -2.87
CA SER A 84 -9.14 3.11 -3.29
C SER A 84 -8.11 3.51 -4.34
N LEU A 85 -7.01 2.75 -4.50
CA LEU A 85 -6.01 2.96 -5.56
C LEU A 85 -6.59 2.82 -6.98
N VAL A 86 -7.75 2.17 -7.14
CA VAL A 86 -8.48 2.14 -8.42
C VAL A 86 -8.95 3.53 -8.84
N LEU A 87 -9.01 4.50 -7.93
CA LEU A 87 -9.39 5.88 -8.23
C LEU A 87 -8.20 6.75 -8.64
N ASP A 88 -6.95 6.33 -8.35
CA ASP A 88 -5.75 7.12 -8.60
C ASP A 88 -5.54 7.37 -10.11
N LYS A 89 -5.11 8.57 -10.49
CA LYS A 89 -4.84 8.94 -11.89
C LYS A 89 -3.40 9.42 -11.99
N ASP A 90 -2.65 8.84 -12.92
CA ASP A 90 -1.27 9.25 -13.14
C ASP A 90 -1.17 10.50 -14.04
N VAL A 91 -2.08 10.65 -15.00
CA VAL A 91 -2.20 11.80 -15.90
C VAL A 91 -3.67 12.17 -16.15
N HIS A 92 -3.93 13.44 -16.50
CA HIS A 92 -5.26 13.88 -16.94
C HIS A 92 -5.61 13.28 -18.31
N SER A 93 -6.90 13.07 -18.57
CA SER A 93 -7.39 12.44 -19.80
C SER A 93 -6.96 13.20 -21.06
N GLU A 94 -6.97 14.52 -21.02
CA GLU A 94 -6.54 15.39 -22.13
C GLU A 94 -5.07 15.16 -22.49
N ILE A 95 -4.19 15.06 -21.48
CA ILE A 95 -2.75 14.80 -21.68
C ILE A 95 -2.55 13.39 -22.25
N ALA A 96 -3.31 12.40 -21.78
CA ALA A 96 -3.21 11.03 -22.28
C ALA A 96 -3.60 10.92 -23.78
N LEU A 97 -4.55 11.73 -24.23
CA LEU A 97 -4.96 11.81 -25.64
C LEU A 97 -3.96 12.63 -26.47
N LEU A 98 -3.44 13.73 -25.93
CA LEU A 98 -2.47 14.59 -26.59
C LEU A 98 -1.11 13.88 -26.81
N TYR A 99 -0.72 12.99 -25.89
CA TYR A 99 0.56 12.26 -25.93
C TYR A 99 0.36 10.72 -25.95
N PRO A 100 -0.04 10.11 -27.08
CA PRO A 100 -0.25 8.65 -27.19
C PRO A 100 1.01 7.80 -26.90
N GLU A 101 2.20 8.39 -26.96
CA GLU A 101 3.46 7.75 -26.61
C GLU A 101 3.47 7.23 -25.17
N LEU A 102 2.72 7.90 -24.28
CA LEU A 102 2.48 7.43 -22.93
C LEU A 102 1.91 6.01 -22.94
N TYR A 103 0.96 5.70 -23.82
CA TYR A 103 0.39 4.36 -23.96
C TYR A 103 1.41 3.35 -24.50
N LYS A 104 2.27 3.76 -25.45
CA LYS A 104 3.35 2.92 -25.99
C LYS A 104 4.33 2.48 -24.90
N GLU A 105 4.49 3.22 -23.82
CA GLU A 105 5.33 2.79 -22.69
C GLU A 105 4.79 1.55 -21.96
N LEU A 106 3.46 1.32 -21.99
CA LEU A 106 2.84 0.21 -21.28
C LEU A 106 3.18 -1.14 -21.91
N SER A 107 3.42 -1.19 -23.24
CA SER A 107 3.81 -2.42 -23.92
C SER A 107 5.16 -2.98 -23.44
N LYS A 108 5.99 -2.14 -22.81
CA LYS A 108 7.25 -2.57 -22.18
C LYS A 108 7.03 -3.34 -20.87
N GLY A 109 5.80 -3.49 -20.38
CA GLY A 109 5.47 -4.27 -19.19
C GLY A 109 6.08 -3.74 -17.88
N ARG A 110 6.58 -2.50 -17.86
CA ARG A 110 7.41 -1.98 -16.75
C ARG A 110 6.66 -1.83 -15.43
N SER A 111 5.33 -1.70 -15.46
CA SER A 111 4.55 -1.45 -14.24
C SER A 111 4.32 -2.73 -13.43
N LEU A 112 4.27 -3.88 -14.10
CA LEU A 112 4.16 -5.20 -13.47
C LEU A 112 5.14 -6.15 -14.17
N SER A 113 6.36 -6.20 -13.63
CA SER A 113 7.48 -7.01 -14.12
C SER A 113 8.13 -7.80 -12.98
N PHE A 114 8.98 -8.79 -13.32
CA PHE A 114 9.78 -9.50 -12.31
C PHE A 114 10.63 -8.56 -11.46
N LYS A 115 11.20 -7.51 -12.07
CA LYS A 115 11.97 -6.50 -11.33
C LYS A 115 11.12 -5.82 -10.26
N THR A 116 9.92 -5.35 -10.62
CA THR A 116 9.02 -4.72 -9.66
C THR A 116 8.52 -5.71 -8.61
N PHE A 117 8.27 -6.96 -9.00
CA PHE A 117 7.88 -8.02 -8.08
C PHE A 117 8.93 -8.21 -6.98
N PHE A 118 10.19 -8.48 -7.34
CA PHE A 118 11.26 -8.67 -6.36
C PHE A 118 11.53 -7.42 -5.53
N LEU A 119 11.42 -6.22 -6.12
CA LEU A 119 11.51 -4.98 -5.35
C LEU A 119 10.45 -4.90 -4.24
N TRP A 120 9.20 -5.24 -4.54
CA TRP A 120 8.14 -5.30 -3.53
C TRP A 120 8.33 -6.43 -2.51
N VAL A 121 8.91 -7.58 -2.91
CA VAL A 121 9.32 -8.63 -1.97
C VAL A 121 10.36 -8.08 -0.99
N PHE A 122 11.41 -7.40 -1.48
CA PHE A 122 12.44 -6.81 -0.61
C PHE A 122 11.89 -5.71 0.31
N ILE A 123 10.97 -4.87 -0.19
CA ILE A 123 10.26 -3.89 0.65
C ILE A 123 9.50 -4.60 1.78
N SER A 124 8.81 -5.71 1.48
CA SER A 124 8.08 -6.50 2.47
C SER A 124 8.99 -7.12 3.52
N ILE A 125 10.13 -7.67 3.08
CA ILE A 125 11.16 -8.25 3.96
C ILE A 125 11.72 -7.16 4.89
N TYR A 126 12.07 -6.01 4.31
CA TYR A 126 12.60 -4.89 5.06
C TYR A 126 11.60 -4.36 6.09
N GLN A 127 10.37 -4.04 5.68
CA GLN A 127 9.37 -3.47 6.61
C GLN A 127 8.93 -4.48 7.67
N GLY A 128 8.67 -5.73 7.30
CA GLY A 128 8.29 -6.77 8.26
C GLY A 128 9.41 -7.06 9.26
N GLY A 129 10.66 -7.15 8.76
CA GLY A 129 11.84 -7.30 9.60
C GLY A 129 12.09 -6.09 10.50
N ALA A 130 11.97 -4.87 9.98
CA ALA A 130 12.15 -3.63 10.73
C ALA A 130 11.10 -3.49 11.84
N ILE A 131 9.83 -3.83 11.57
CA ILE A 131 8.78 -3.81 12.59
C ILE A 131 9.07 -4.83 13.69
N MET A 132 9.41 -6.08 13.33
CA MET A 132 9.64 -7.12 14.33
C MET A 132 10.92 -6.89 15.13
N TYR A 133 12.04 -6.65 14.46
CA TYR A 133 13.33 -6.44 15.12
C TYR A 133 13.34 -5.12 15.88
N GLY A 134 12.76 -4.06 15.31
CA GLY A 134 12.61 -2.77 16.00
C GLY A 134 11.74 -2.88 17.24
N SER A 135 10.64 -3.62 17.18
CA SER A 135 9.83 -3.86 18.39
C SER A 135 10.60 -4.73 19.39
N PHE A 136 11.41 -5.69 18.93
CA PHE A 136 12.25 -6.54 19.78
C PHE A 136 13.31 -5.78 20.57
N LEU A 137 14.01 -4.85 19.94
CA LEU A 137 14.96 -3.98 20.63
C LEU A 137 14.30 -3.04 21.65
N LEU A 138 12.98 -2.85 21.57
CA LEU A 138 12.20 -1.99 22.47
C LEU A 138 11.42 -2.81 23.52
N PHE A 139 11.62 -4.14 23.56
CA PHE A 139 10.91 -5.09 24.44
C PHE A 139 11.52 -5.28 25.82
N ASP A 140 12.59 -4.56 26.20
CA ASP A 140 13.43 -4.93 27.34
C ASP A 140 12.67 -5.27 28.64
N ASP A 141 11.43 -4.80 28.86
CA ASP A 141 10.60 -5.16 30.02
C ASP A 141 9.17 -5.72 29.76
N ASP A 142 8.62 -5.69 28.52
CA ASP A 142 7.16 -5.86 28.29
C ASP A 142 6.78 -6.79 27.12
N PHE A 143 7.18 -8.07 27.18
CA PHE A 143 6.83 -9.05 26.14
C PHE A 143 5.31 -9.22 25.94
N ILE A 144 4.51 -9.00 26.98
CA ILE A 144 3.04 -9.13 26.96
C ILE A 144 2.41 -8.18 25.92
N HIS A 145 3.07 -7.05 25.64
CA HIS A 145 2.53 -6.01 24.76
C HIS A 145 3.10 -6.04 23.32
N VAL A 146 3.87 -7.07 22.96
CA VAL A 146 4.45 -7.25 21.60
C VAL A 146 3.42 -7.12 20.49
N VAL A 147 2.28 -7.80 20.64
CA VAL A 147 1.20 -7.80 19.65
C VAL A 147 0.63 -6.40 19.49
N SER A 148 0.49 -5.65 20.59
CA SER A 148 -0.06 -4.29 20.56
C SER A 148 0.83 -3.36 19.74
N ILE A 149 2.13 -3.35 20.00
CA ILE A 149 3.08 -2.46 19.32
C ILE A 149 3.24 -2.86 17.85
N THR A 150 3.52 -4.14 17.59
CA THR A 150 3.82 -4.65 16.24
C THR A 150 2.60 -4.53 15.32
N PHE A 151 1.40 -4.86 15.81
CA PHE A 151 0.18 -4.79 15.01
C PHE A 151 -0.23 -3.35 14.72
N THR A 152 -0.14 -2.45 15.70
CA THR A 152 -0.38 -1.00 15.49
C THR A 152 0.58 -0.44 14.46
N SER A 153 1.88 -0.74 14.61
CA SER A 153 2.91 -0.26 13.69
C SER A 153 2.73 -0.81 12.28
N LEU A 154 2.30 -2.07 12.15
CA LEU A 154 1.97 -2.69 10.87
C LEU A 154 0.82 -1.96 10.17
N ILE A 155 -0.30 -1.73 10.86
CA ILE A 155 -1.45 -1.01 10.28
C ILE A 155 -1.04 0.40 9.86
N LEU A 156 -0.36 1.15 10.72
CA LEU A 156 0.08 2.50 10.40
C LEU A 156 1.08 2.52 9.23
N THR A 157 2.00 1.56 9.17
CA THR A 157 2.95 1.37 8.06
C THR A 157 2.21 1.19 6.74
N GLU A 158 1.21 0.30 6.69
CA GLU A 158 0.40 0.04 5.49
C GLU A 158 -0.39 1.29 5.06
N LEU A 159 -1.10 1.94 5.99
CA LEU A 159 -1.89 3.14 5.70
C LEU A 159 -1.01 4.28 5.17
N LEU A 160 0.14 4.49 5.80
CA LEU A 160 1.11 5.51 5.40
C LEU A 160 1.76 5.17 4.05
N MET A 161 2.10 3.91 3.81
CA MET A 161 2.67 3.46 2.53
C MET A 161 1.69 3.70 1.37
N VAL A 162 0.39 3.44 1.58
CA VAL A 162 -0.67 3.79 0.62
C VAL A 162 -0.74 5.31 0.45
N ALA A 163 -0.85 6.08 1.53
CA ALA A 163 -0.97 7.54 1.50
C ALA A 163 0.17 8.22 0.72
N LEU A 164 1.41 7.75 0.90
CA LEU A 164 2.60 8.28 0.22
C LEU A 164 2.78 7.78 -1.22
N THR A 165 1.95 6.83 -1.66
CA THR A 165 2.02 6.29 -3.02
C THR A 165 0.94 6.85 -3.94
N ILE A 166 -0.16 7.33 -3.39
CA ILE A 166 -1.20 8.05 -4.10
C ILE A 166 -0.60 9.27 -4.82
N ARG A 167 -0.90 9.42 -6.12
CA ARG A 167 -0.46 10.57 -6.91
C ARG A 167 -1.47 11.70 -6.88
N THR A 168 -2.74 11.35 -7.02
CA THR A 168 -3.86 12.29 -7.01
C THR A 168 -4.86 11.90 -5.93
N TRP A 169 -5.11 12.81 -4.99
CA TRP A 169 -6.06 12.56 -3.91
C TRP A 169 -7.50 12.73 -4.39
N HIS A 170 -8.23 11.62 -4.45
CA HIS A 170 -9.68 11.64 -4.60
C HIS A 170 -10.35 11.63 -3.20
N PRO A 171 -11.46 12.35 -2.96
CA PRO A 171 -12.09 12.40 -1.63
C PRO A 171 -12.42 11.02 -1.05
N LEU A 172 -12.88 10.08 -1.89
CA LEU A 172 -13.13 8.69 -1.46
C LEU A 172 -11.89 7.96 -0.93
N MET A 173 -10.68 8.33 -1.37
CA MET A 173 -9.44 7.73 -0.87
C MET A 173 -9.13 8.22 0.54
N ILE A 174 -9.43 9.50 0.82
CA ILE A 174 -9.33 10.07 2.17
C ILE A 174 -10.33 9.36 3.09
N VAL A 175 -11.59 9.23 2.65
CA VAL A 175 -12.62 8.50 3.39
C VAL A 175 -12.21 7.05 3.64
N ALA A 176 -11.63 6.37 2.64
CA ALA A 176 -11.15 5.00 2.77
C ALA A 176 -10.03 4.86 3.83
N GLN A 177 -9.06 5.79 3.84
CA GLN A 177 -8.00 5.85 4.85
C GLN A 177 -8.57 6.07 6.25
N LEU A 178 -9.48 7.04 6.40
CA LEU A 178 -10.11 7.36 7.67
C LEU A 178 -10.96 6.20 8.19
N LEU A 179 -11.73 5.54 7.32
CA LEU A 179 -12.59 4.42 7.69
C LEU A 179 -11.77 3.22 8.16
N SER A 180 -10.66 2.92 7.48
CA SER A 180 -9.73 1.88 7.92
C SER A 180 -9.07 2.21 9.25
N LEU A 181 -8.61 3.45 9.44
CA LEU A 181 -8.03 3.89 10.70
C LEU A 181 -9.07 3.84 11.84
N SER A 182 -10.30 4.32 11.60
CA SER A 182 -11.37 4.27 12.60
C SER A 182 -11.76 2.84 12.93
N GLY A 183 -11.85 1.96 11.93
CA GLY A 183 -12.14 0.54 12.14
C GLY A 183 -11.08 -0.12 13.02
N TYR A 184 -9.81 0.25 12.83
CA TYR A 184 -8.72 -0.22 13.69
C TYR A 184 -8.78 0.36 15.10
N VAL A 185 -9.01 1.67 15.27
CA VAL A 185 -9.16 2.30 16.59
C VAL A 185 -10.33 1.70 17.38
N ILE A 186 -11.46 1.42 16.72
CA ILE A 186 -12.59 0.72 17.34
C ILE A 186 -12.15 -0.67 17.82
N SER A 187 -11.34 -1.39 17.03
CA SER A 187 -10.85 -2.72 17.42
C SER A 187 -9.96 -2.70 18.66
N LEU A 188 -9.16 -1.63 18.87
CA LEU A 188 -8.36 -1.44 20.09
C LEU A 188 -9.24 -1.32 21.35
N ILE A 189 -10.43 -0.72 21.22
CA ILE A 189 -11.37 -0.54 22.33
C ILE A 189 -12.18 -1.81 22.59
N VAL A 190 -12.56 -2.53 21.54
CA VAL A 190 -13.41 -3.73 21.61
C VAL A 190 -12.61 -4.96 22.08
N PHE A 191 -11.40 -5.17 21.56
CA PHE A 191 -10.59 -6.36 21.84
C PHE A 191 -9.68 -6.19 23.07
N LYS A 192 -10.28 -5.90 24.23
CA LYS A 192 -9.57 -5.71 25.51
C LYS A 192 -8.80 -6.95 25.99
N SER A 193 -9.09 -8.13 25.43
CA SER A 193 -8.34 -9.36 25.72
C SER A 193 -6.97 -9.40 25.03
N HIS A 194 -6.80 -8.65 23.94
CA HIS A 194 -5.55 -8.61 23.17
C HIS A 194 -4.77 -7.32 23.40
N PHE A 195 -5.48 -6.23 23.71
CA PHE A 195 -4.90 -4.92 23.98
C PHE A 195 -5.19 -4.50 25.42
N ASP A 196 -4.14 -4.29 26.19
CA ASP A 196 -4.26 -3.74 27.54
C ASP A 196 -4.61 -2.24 27.45
N PRO A 197 -5.79 -1.80 27.94
CA PRO A 197 -6.20 -0.40 27.88
C PRO A 197 -5.26 0.55 28.61
N ALA A 198 -4.63 0.11 29.71
CA ALA A 198 -3.71 0.94 30.47
C ALA A 198 -2.42 1.21 29.68
N PHE A 199 -1.89 0.17 29.03
CA PHE A 199 -0.73 0.29 28.17
C PHE A 199 -1.00 1.15 26.94
N LEU A 200 -2.17 1.03 26.29
CA LEU A 200 -2.51 1.84 25.12
C LEU A 200 -2.50 3.35 25.37
N GLN A 201 -2.80 3.79 26.59
CA GLN A 201 -2.78 5.20 26.99
C GLN A 201 -1.40 5.67 27.47
N SER A 202 -0.46 4.74 27.66
CA SER A 202 0.88 5.06 28.11
C SER A 202 1.67 5.82 27.04
N PHE A 203 2.58 6.67 27.50
CA PHE A 203 3.54 7.33 26.62
C PHE A 203 4.46 6.30 25.93
N ASP A 204 4.75 5.19 26.61
CA ASP A 204 5.59 4.11 26.08
C ASP A 204 5.01 3.46 24.83
N PHE A 205 3.71 3.18 24.83
CA PHE A 205 3.05 2.65 23.64
C PHE A 205 3.19 3.60 22.45
N ILE A 206 2.88 4.88 22.65
CA ILE A 206 2.85 5.88 21.58
C ILE A 206 4.24 6.06 20.96
N TRP A 207 5.27 6.27 21.78
CA TRP A 207 6.60 6.52 21.24
C TRP A 207 7.18 5.26 20.58
N LYS A 208 7.00 4.06 21.18
CA LYS A 208 7.49 2.80 20.61
C LYS A 208 6.85 2.54 19.24
N VAL A 209 5.52 2.67 19.12
CA VAL A 209 4.82 2.54 17.85
C VAL A 209 5.30 3.56 16.82
N LEU A 210 5.51 4.82 17.24
CA LEU A 210 5.97 5.88 16.35
C LEU A 210 7.38 5.59 15.83
N ILE A 211 8.32 5.20 16.69
CA ILE A 211 9.69 4.89 16.28
C ILE A 211 9.73 3.67 15.35
N VAL A 212 8.97 2.61 15.66
CA VAL A 212 8.92 1.41 14.82
C VAL A 212 8.30 1.71 13.46
N THR A 213 7.22 2.48 13.41
CA THR A 213 6.55 2.89 12.16
C THR A 213 7.44 3.82 11.33
N LEU A 214 8.17 4.73 11.96
CA LEU A 214 9.13 5.58 11.25
C LEU A 214 10.30 4.75 10.72
N ALA A 215 10.83 3.83 11.51
CA ALA A 215 11.92 2.95 11.10
C ALA A 215 11.54 2.08 9.88
N SER A 216 10.29 1.61 9.79
CA SER A 216 9.81 0.82 8.65
C SER A 216 9.59 1.67 7.38
N CYS A 217 9.09 2.90 7.50
CA CYS A 217 8.64 3.70 6.36
C CYS A 217 9.68 4.72 5.85
N LEU A 218 10.40 5.38 6.76
CA LEU A 218 11.19 6.57 6.46
C LEU A 218 12.32 6.28 5.45
N PRO A 219 13.10 5.20 5.58
CA PRO A 219 14.19 4.93 4.62
C PRO A 219 13.67 4.66 3.21
N LEU A 220 12.55 3.95 3.07
CA LEU A 220 11.92 3.71 1.77
C LEU A 220 11.43 5.00 1.12
N TYR A 221 10.87 5.90 1.94
CA TYR A 221 10.43 7.19 1.45
C TYR A 221 11.60 8.07 1.00
N ILE A 222 12.69 8.12 1.78
CA ILE A 222 13.90 8.86 1.39
C ILE A 222 14.45 8.33 0.06
N LEU A 223 14.55 7.00 -0.09
CA LEU A 223 15.02 6.39 -1.33
C LEU A 223 14.13 6.76 -2.52
N LYS A 224 12.81 6.69 -2.35
CA LYS A 224 11.83 7.09 -3.38
C LYS A 224 11.97 8.57 -3.72
N PHE A 225 12.11 9.44 -2.72
CA PHE A 225 12.27 10.88 -2.91
C PHE A 225 13.55 11.21 -3.69
N ILE A 226 14.68 10.59 -3.32
CA ILE A 226 15.96 10.74 -4.04
C ILE A 226 15.81 10.27 -5.48
N GLN A 227 15.18 9.11 -5.71
CA GLN A 227 14.97 8.58 -7.05
C GLN A 227 14.15 9.52 -7.93
N VAL A 228 13.05 10.07 -7.40
CA VAL A 228 12.19 11.00 -8.15
C VAL A 228 12.91 12.31 -8.46
N LYS A 229 13.74 12.80 -7.53
CA LYS A 229 14.50 14.04 -7.72
C LYS A 229 15.64 13.88 -8.73
N CYS A 230 16.36 12.75 -8.69
CA CYS A 230 17.49 12.50 -9.60
C CYS A 230 17.04 12.04 -11.00
N ALA A 231 15.95 11.28 -11.11
CA ALA A 231 15.47 10.73 -12.38
C ALA A 231 13.93 10.79 -12.47
N PRO A 232 13.34 11.99 -12.68
CA PRO A 232 11.90 12.15 -12.70
C PRO A 232 11.25 11.38 -13.87
N PRO A 233 10.11 10.73 -13.63
CA PRO A 233 9.36 10.03 -14.68
C PRO A 233 8.90 10.96 -15.80
N ILE A 234 8.79 10.43 -17.03
CA ILE A 234 8.34 11.18 -18.21
C ILE A 234 6.96 11.83 -18.00
N GLN A 235 6.05 11.13 -17.33
CA GLN A 235 4.71 11.64 -16.99
C GLN A 235 4.76 12.92 -16.14
N THR A 236 5.64 12.95 -15.14
CA THR A 236 5.82 14.11 -14.25
C THR A 236 6.36 15.31 -15.03
N LYS A 237 7.30 15.08 -15.97
CA LYS A 237 7.83 16.14 -16.84
C LYS A 237 6.74 16.73 -17.75
N LEU A 238 5.88 15.89 -18.32
CA LEU A 238 4.79 16.33 -19.19
C LEU A 238 3.72 17.13 -18.44
N GLN A 239 3.38 16.72 -17.21
CA GLN A 239 2.47 17.48 -16.35
C GLN A 239 3.03 18.88 -16.03
N GLN A 240 4.30 18.96 -15.65
CA GLN A 240 4.96 20.25 -15.37
C GLN A 240 4.98 21.16 -16.60
N TYR A 241 5.27 20.60 -17.78
CA TYR A 241 5.25 21.37 -19.03
C TYR A 241 3.86 21.89 -19.39
N THR A 242 2.82 21.10 -19.11
CA THR A 242 1.43 21.48 -19.42
C THR A 242 0.90 22.51 -18.42
N SER A 243 1.27 22.46 -17.14
CA SER A 243 0.87 23.44 -16.12
C SER A 243 1.50 24.83 -16.28
N LEU A 244 2.56 24.94 -17.09
CA LEU A 244 3.26 26.20 -17.38
C LEU A 244 2.67 26.94 -18.60
N LYS A 245 1.75 26.32 -19.33
CA LYS A 245 1.00 26.94 -20.43
C LYS A 245 -0.40 27.30 -19.96
#